data_AF-A0A315QRG0-F1
#
_entry.id   AF-A0A315QRG0-F1
#
_cell.length_a   1.000
_cell.length_b   1.000
_cell.length_c   1.000
_cell.angle_alpha   90.00
_cell.angle_beta   90.00
_cell.angle_gamma   90.00
#
_symmetry.space_group_name_H-M   'P 1'
#
loop_
_entity.id
_entity.type
_entity.pdbx_description
1 polymer ?
#
loop_
_entity_poly.entity_id
_entity_poly.type
_entity_poly.pdbx_seq_one_letter_code
_entity_poly.pdbx_strand_id
1 'polypeptide(L)'
;MITEFIETAGVVAYPLLLAAFLMLFIIFERTIVFILNYRTINKEQYLKAIEDFDESNLGDNILHNQKGIAAKIYYNTLKRNPQSREEFKLYLDAEEVDQLPELEKRLGFLNFIAQVAPTLGLLGTVSGMIKTFQVLGLGGNPEQMALGIS
;
A
#
# COMPACT_ATOMS: atom_id res chain seq x y z
N MET A 1 -5.19 20.56 -19.95
CA MET A 1 -5.27 19.78 -18.70
C MET A 1 -3.91 19.52 -18.03
N ILE A 2 -3.05 18.60 -18.51
CA ILE A 2 -1.74 18.36 -17.85
C ILE A 2 -0.74 19.49 -18.13
N THR A 3 -0.76 20.05 -19.35
CA THR A 3 0.07 21.20 -19.73
C THR A 3 -0.29 22.44 -18.94
N GLU A 4 -1.59 22.74 -18.80
CA GLU A 4 -2.09 23.82 -17.92
C GLU A 4 -1.70 23.60 -16.46
N PHE A 5 -1.79 22.37 -15.93
CA PHE A 5 -1.35 22.07 -14.58
C PHE A 5 0.15 22.35 -14.37
N ILE A 6 0.99 22.01 -15.35
CA ILE A 6 2.44 22.27 -15.29
C ILE A 6 2.73 23.78 -15.38
N GLU A 7 1.97 24.52 -16.19
CA GLU A 7 2.11 25.97 -16.29
C GLU A 7 1.74 26.69 -14.99
N THR A 8 0.67 26.26 -14.31
CA THR A 8 0.22 26.86 -13.03
C THR A 8 1.08 26.43 -11.84
N ALA A 9 1.35 25.13 -11.69
CA ALA A 9 2.08 24.60 -10.53
C ALA A 9 3.62 24.76 -10.65
N GLY A 10 4.13 25.09 -11.84
CA GLY A 10 5.54 25.36 -12.09
C GLY A 10 6.46 24.19 -11.73
N VAL A 11 7.60 24.49 -11.10
CA VAL A 11 8.63 23.48 -10.77
C VAL A 11 8.11 22.40 -9.82
N VAL A 12 7.10 22.72 -9.00
CA VAL A 12 6.49 21.79 -8.03
C VAL A 12 5.59 20.74 -8.70
N ALA A 13 5.15 20.98 -9.93
CA ALA A 13 4.32 20.04 -10.70
C ALA A 13 5.05 18.70 -10.95
N TYR A 14 6.36 18.77 -11.26
CA TYR A 14 7.16 17.60 -11.62
C TYR A 14 7.28 16.56 -10.50
N PRO A 15 7.71 16.90 -9.26
CA PRO A 15 7.75 15.93 -8.17
C PRO A 15 6.36 15.40 -7.79
N LEU A 16 5.30 16.22 -7.94
CA LEU A 16 3.94 15.81 -7.62
C LEU A 16 3.38 14.79 -8.64
N LEU A 17 3.65 15.00 -9.94
CA LEU A 17 3.30 14.05 -10.98
C LEU A 17 4.07 12.73 -10.84
N LEU A 18 5.35 12.80 -10.48
CA LEU A 18 6.15 11.61 -10.19
C LEU A 18 5.59 10.84 -8.99
N ALA A 19 5.24 11.55 -7.91
CA ALA A 19 4.63 10.96 -6.72
C ALA A 19 3.30 10.27 -7.05
N ALA A 20 2.44 10.91 -7.86
CA ALA A 20 1.18 10.34 -8.29
C ALA A 20 1.37 9.06 -9.14
N PHE A 21 2.33 9.08 -10.08
CA PHE A 21 2.68 7.92 -10.88
C PHE A 21 3.19 6.74 -10.03
N LEU A 22 4.11 7.00 -9.09
CA LEU A 22 4.63 5.99 -8.17
C LEU A 22 3.53 5.41 -7.27
N MET A 23 2.64 6.27 -6.78
CA MET A 23 1.52 5.86 -5.94
C MET A 23 0.57 4.92 -6.71
N LEU A 24 0.19 5.28 -7.94
CA LEU A 24 -0.62 4.42 -8.80
C LEU A 24 0.08 3.10 -9.09
N PHE A 25 1.38 3.12 -9.42
CA PHE A 25 2.15 1.92 -9.69
C PHE A 25 2.13 0.94 -8.49
N ILE A 26 2.35 1.44 -7.28
CA ILE A 26 2.32 0.63 -6.06
C ILE A 26 0.91 0.11 -5.79
N ILE A 27 -0.14 0.92 -5.98
CA ILE A 27 -1.53 0.49 -5.81
C ILE A 27 -1.84 -0.66 -6.77
N PHE A 28 -1.51 -0.52 -8.05
CA PHE A 28 -1.75 -1.57 -9.05
C PHE A 28 -1.01 -2.87 -8.72
N GLU A 29 0.29 -2.79 -8.40
CA GLU A 29 1.08 -3.97 -8.00
C GLU A 29 0.47 -4.64 -6.78
N ARG A 30 0.09 -3.86 -5.77
CA ARG A 30 -0.50 -4.37 -4.53
C ARG A 30 -1.86 -5.00 -4.75
N THR A 31 -2.73 -4.40 -5.54
CA THR A 31 -4.05 -4.95 -5.88
C THR A 31 -3.90 -6.28 -6.62
N ILE A 32 -2.96 -6.40 -7.56
CA ILE A 32 -2.70 -7.64 -8.28
C ILE A 32 -2.18 -8.72 -7.32
N VAL A 33 -1.17 -8.42 -6.51
CA VAL A 33 -0.61 -9.35 -5.51
C VAL A 33 -1.69 -9.80 -4.53
N PHE A 34 -2.54 -8.87 -4.06
CA PHE A 34 -3.66 -9.20 -3.19
C PHE A 34 -4.65 -10.14 -3.90
N ILE A 35 -5.13 -9.82 -5.11
CA ILE A 35 -6.07 -10.70 -5.83
C ILE A 35 -5.47 -12.10 -6.09
N LEU A 36 -4.17 -12.20 -6.39
CA LEU A 36 -3.50 -13.47 -6.67
C LEU A 36 -3.21 -14.30 -5.41
N ASN A 37 -2.78 -13.66 -4.31
CA ASN A 37 -2.39 -14.33 -3.07
C ASN A 37 -3.52 -14.45 -2.03
N TYR A 38 -4.62 -13.73 -2.22
CA TYR A 38 -5.79 -13.73 -1.33
C TYR A 38 -6.94 -14.58 -1.89
N ARG A 39 -6.62 -15.58 -2.74
CA ARG A 39 -7.59 -16.61 -3.08
C ARG A 39 -8.03 -17.30 -1.79
N THR A 40 -9.26 -17.01 -1.39
CA THR A 40 -9.90 -17.52 -0.19
C THR A 40 -9.83 -19.04 -0.24
N ILE A 41 -9.06 -19.64 0.66
CA ILE A 41 -9.21 -21.08 0.86
C ILE A 41 -10.58 -21.27 1.48
N ASN A 42 -11.41 -22.09 0.84
CA ASN A 42 -12.73 -22.43 1.38
C ASN A 42 -12.53 -22.93 2.81
N LYS A 43 -13.24 -22.31 3.76
CA LYS A 43 -13.16 -22.66 5.18
C LYS A 43 -13.33 -24.17 5.42
N GLU A 44 -14.15 -24.84 4.60
CA GLU A 44 -14.32 -26.30 4.62
C GLU A 44 -13.10 -27.09 4.13
N GLN A 45 -12.44 -26.66 3.04
CA GLN A 45 -11.17 -27.27 2.61
C GLN A 45 -10.08 -27.06 3.66
N TYR A 46 -10.14 -25.92 4.35
CA TYR A 46 -9.20 -25.57 5.40
C TYR A 46 -9.37 -26.44 6.64
N LEU A 47 -10.61 -26.59 7.14
CA LEU A 47 -10.91 -27.44 8.29
C LEU A 47 -10.58 -28.90 8.02
N LYS A 48 -10.87 -29.40 6.81
CA LYS A 48 -10.46 -30.74 6.39
C LYS A 48 -8.95 -30.92 6.39
N ALA A 49 -8.19 -29.93 5.91
CA ALA A 49 -6.73 -30.03 5.91
C ALA A 49 -6.10 -30.03 7.31
N ILE A 50 -6.79 -29.44 8.29
CA ILE A 50 -6.42 -29.47 9.70
C ILE A 50 -6.80 -30.82 10.33
N GLU A 51 -7.98 -31.35 10.03
CA GLU A 51 -8.43 -32.67 10.52
C GLU A 51 -7.58 -33.82 9.98
N ASP A 52 -7.11 -33.71 8.75
CA ASP A 52 -6.25 -34.69 8.07
C ASP A 52 -4.74 -34.45 8.32
N PHE A 53 -4.40 -33.55 9.25
CA PHE A 53 -3.01 -33.23 9.59
C PHE A 53 -2.38 -34.36 10.42
N ASP A 54 -1.61 -35.23 9.76
CA ASP A 54 -0.78 -36.26 10.39
C ASP A 54 0.70 -35.85 10.32
N GLU A 55 1.38 -35.85 11.48
CA GLU A 55 2.79 -35.48 11.65
C GLU A 55 3.74 -36.33 10.77
N SER A 56 3.29 -37.53 10.38
CA SER A 56 4.03 -38.44 9.51
C SER A 56 3.98 -38.10 8.01
N ASN A 57 3.03 -37.26 7.57
CA ASN A 57 2.78 -36.90 6.16
C ASN A 57 2.75 -35.39 5.91
N LEU A 58 3.65 -34.62 6.55
CA LEU A 58 3.74 -33.17 6.38
C LEU A 58 3.84 -32.70 4.91
N GLY A 59 4.42 -33.52 4.03
CA GLY A 59 4.63 -33.19 2.62
C GLY A 59 3.40 -33.34 1.71
N ASP A 60 2.42 -34.15 2.11
CA ASP A 60 1.21 -34.44 1.32
C ASP A 60 0.01 -33.59 1.76
N ASN A 61 0.18 -32.76 2.79
CA ASN A 61 -0.91 -31.93 3.28
C ASN A 61 -1.27 -30.87 2.22
N ILE A 62 -2.57 -30.79 1.94
CA ILE A 62 -3.20 -29.83 1.02
C ILE A 62 -2.78 -28.38 1.28
N LEU A 63 -2.36 -28.04 2.51
CA LEU A 63 -1.87 -26.71 2.90
C LEU A 63 -0.46 -26.38 2.37
N HIS A 64 0.39 -27.38 2.12
CA HIS A 64 1.76 -27.14 1.63
C HIS A 64 1.78 -26.51 0.23
N ASN A 65 0.76 -26.80 -0.59
CA ASN A 65 0.66 -26.32 -1.97
C ASN A 65 -0.32 -25.14 -2.15
N GLN A 66 -0.98 -24.71 -1.07
CA GLN A 66 -1.96 -23.63 -1.13
C GLN A 66 -1.26 -22.26 -1.10
N LYS A 67 -1.51 -21.48 -2.16
CA LYS A 67 -0.99 -20.11 -2.30
C LYS A 67 -1.89 -19.17 -1.52
N GLY A 68 -1.63 -19.04 -0.22
CA GLY A 68 -2.35 -18.11 0.64
C GLY A 68 -1.62 -17.89 1.97
N ILE A 69 -1.61 -16.64 2.43
CA ILE A 69 -0.96 -16.27 3.70
C ILE A 69 -1.62 -16.99 4.87
N ALA A 70 -2.95 -17.17 4.84
CA ALA A 70 -3.65 -17.97 5.82
C ALA A 70 -3.15 -19.42 5.84
N ALA A 71 -3.05 -20.11 4.69
CA ALA A 71 -2.48 -21.47 4.65
C ALA A 71 -1.07 -21.55 5.22
N LYS A 72 -0.21 -20.59 4.85
CA LYS A 72 1.17 -20.50 5.36
C LYS A 72 1.21 -20.36 6.88
N ILE A 73 0.40 -19.47 7.44
CA ILE A 73 0.32 -19.23 8.89
C ILE A 73 -0.04 -20.52 9.62
N TYR A 74 -1.17 -21.16 9.29
CA TYR A 74 -1.57 -22.35 10.05
C TYR A 74 -0.70 -23.57 9.75
N TYR A 75 -0.18 -23.73 8.52
CA TYR A 75 0.78 -24.79 8.24
C TYR A 75 2.01 -24.67 9.14
N ASN A 76 2.55 -23.45 9.28
CA ASN A 76 3.67 -23.20 10.19
C ASN A 76 3.27 -23.41 11.66
N THR A 77 2.07 -23.01 12.07
CA THR A 77 1.54 -23.24 13.42
C THR A 77 1.42 -24.74 13.73
N LEU A 78 0.83 -25.53 12.82
CA LEU A 78 0.64 -26.98 12.98
C LEU A 78 1.96 -27.75 12.93
N LYS A 79 2.92 -27.31 12.10
CA LYS A 79 4.28 -27.86 12.04
C LYS A 79 5.03 -27.77 13.38
N ARG A 80 4.66 -26.82 14.25
CA ARG A 80 5.23 -26.71 15.61
C ARG A 80 4.65 -27.73 16.60
N ASN A 81 3.69 -28.56 16.17
CA ASN A 81 3.03 -29.62 16.94
C ASN A 81 2.57 -29.17 18.36
N PRO A 82 1.65 -28.18 18.43
CA PRO A 82 1.17 -27.69 19.71
C PRO A 82 0.43 -28.78 20.48
N GLN A 83 0.77 -28.96 21.76
CA GLN A 83 0.23 -30.02 22.62
C GLN A 83 -1.04 -29.58 23.36
N SER A 84 -1.30 -28.27 23.38
CA SER A 84 -2.49 -27.70 24.01
C SER A 84 -3.13 -26.62 23.13
N ARG A 85 -4.41 -26.32 23.41
CA ARG A 85 -5.13 -25.24 22.72
C ARG A 85 -4.50 -23.86 23.00
N GLU A 86 -3.87 -23.69 24.16
CA GLU A 86 -3.18 -22.46 24.53
C GLU A 86 -1.89 -22.29 23.72
N GLU A 87 -1.09 -23.37 23.57
CA GLU A 87 0.09 -23.37 22.71
C GLU A 87 -0.25 -23.14 21.25
N PHE A 88 -1.33 -23.76 20.75
CA PHE A 88 -1.79 -23.54 19.38
C PHE A 88 -2.08 -22.06 19.12
N LYS A 89 -2.83 -21.40 20.02
CA LYS A 89 -3.11 -19.96 19.91
C LYS A 89 -1.85 -19.12 19.97
N LEU A 90 -0.94 -19.44 20.89
CA LEU A 90 0.33 -18.73 21.02
C LEU A 90 1.16 -18.78 19.73
N TYR A 91 1.26 -19.97 19.12
CA TYR A 91 1.97 -20.13 17.85
C TYR A 91 1.26 -19.51 16.66
N LEU A 92 -0.08 -19.50 16.67
CA LEU A 92 -0.87 -18.82 15.66
C LEU A 92 -0.61 -17.31 15.72
N ASP A 93 -0.76 -16.70 16.90
CA ASP A 93 -0.55 -15.27 17.12
C ASP A 93 0.89 -14.85 16.75
N ALA A 94 1.88 -15.69 17.08
CA ALA A 94 3.28 -15.43 16.70
C ALA A 94 3.49 -15.46 15.18
N GLU A 95 2.95 -16.45 14.47
CA GLU A 95 3.06 -16.53 13.01
C GLU A 95 2.28 -15.39 12.32
N GLU A 96 1.13 -14.98 12.85
CA GLU A 96 0.39 -13.82 12.33
C GLU A 96 1.26 -12.55 12.40
N VAL A 97 1.90 -12.29 13.55
CA VAL A 97 2.80 -11.14 13.72
C VAL A 97 4.01 -11.23 12.80
N ASP A 98 4.58 -12.41 12.60
CA ASP A 98 5.73 -12.61 11.69
C ASP A 98 5.36 -12.38 10.21
N GLN A 99 4.12 -12.63 9.79
CA GLN A 99 3.67 -12.37 8.41
C GLN A 99 3.22 -10.92 8.17
N LEU A 100 2.91 -10.13 9.22
CA LEU A 100 2.47 -8.73 9.07
C LEU A 100 3.44 -7.84 8.27
N PRO A 101 4.78 -7.88 8.48
CA PRO A 101 5.70 -7.05 7.72
C PRO A 101 5.68 -7.34 6.20
N GLU A 102 5.46 -8.60 5.82
CA GLU A 102 5.33 -8.99 4.41
C GLU A 102 4.03 -8.41 3.81
N LEU A 103 2.96 -8.42 4.60
CA LEU A 103 1.67 -7.82 4.28
C LEU A 103 1.65 -6.30 4.28
N GLU A 104 2.56 -5.62 4.98
CA GLU A 104 2.65 -4.16 5.06
C GLU A 104 3.72 -3.57 4.13
N LYS A 105 4.57 -4.41 3.52
CA LYS A 105 5.66 -4.00 2.63
C LYS A 105 5.18 -2.93 1.63
N ARG A 106 5.88 -1.79 1.52
CA ARG A 106 5.53 -0.65 0.64
C ARG A 106 4.33 0.22 1.05
N LEU A 107 3.50 -0.17 2.03
CA LEU A 107 2.45 0.72 2.58
C LEU A 107 3.05 1.92 3.29
N GLY A 108 4.17 1.75 3.98
CA GLY A 108 4.89 2.85 4.62
C GLY A 108 5.32 3.93 3.61
N PHE A 109 5.70 3.53 2.40
CA PHE A 109 6.08 4.48 1.34
C PHE A 109 4.86 5.22 0.76
N LEU A 110 3.72 4.53 0.59
CA LEU A 110 2.46 5.18 0.24
C LEU A 110 2.04 6.20 1.31
N ASN A 111 2.16 5.84 2.59
CA ASN A 111 1.85 6.73 3.71
C ASN A 111 2.77 7.96 3.72
N PHE A 112 4.06 7.78 3.46
CA PHE A 112 5.00 8.89 3.33
C PHE A 112 4.59 9.85 2.20
N ILE A 113 4.29 9.33 1.00
CA ILE A 113 3.84 10.17 -0.11
C ILE A 113 2.52 10.89 0.24
N ALA A 114 1.58 10.19 0.88
CA ALA A 114 0.30 10.77 1.29
C ALA A 114 0.46 11.94 2.28
N GLN A 115 1.50 11.92 3.12
CA GLN A 115 1.80 13.01 4.06
C GLN A 115 2.57 14.17 3.40
N VAL A 116 3.46 13.90 2.45
CA VAL A 116 4.31 14.92 1.80
C VAL A 116 3.62 15.59 0.61
N ALA A 117 2.75 14.89 -0.11
CA ALA A 117 2.07 15.46 -1.28
C ALA A 117 1.22 16.72 -0.97
N PRO A 118 0.46 16.79 0.13
CA PRO A 118 -0.29 18.00 0.49
C PRO A 118 0.60 19.22 0.77
N THR A 119 1.75 19.00 1.43
CA THR A 119 2.67 20.10 1.75
C THR A 119 3.38 20.60 0.50
N LEU A 120 3.68 19.73 -0.46
CA LEU A 120 4.13 20.12 -1.80
C LEU A 120 3.04 20.88 -2.57
N GLY A 121 1.77 20.47 -2.47
CA GLY A 121 0.65 21.21 -3.05
C GLY A 121 0.57 22.64 -2.52
N LEU A 122 0.68 22.81 -1.20
CA LEU A 122 0.71 24.13 -0.54
C LEU A 122 1.91 24.97 -0.98
N LEU A 123 3.09 24.36 -1.15
CA LEU A 123 4.26 25.06 -1.71
C LEU A 123 3.97 25.61 -3.11
N GLY A 124 3.26 24.84 -3.94
CA GLY A 124 2.84 25.25 -5.27
C GLY A 124 1.93 26.47 -5.24
N THR A 125 0.94 26.50 -4.35
CA THR A 125 0.01 27.64 -4.23
C THR A 125 0.72 28.91 -3.74
N VAL A 126 1.60 28.80 -2.75
CA VAL A 126 2.42 29.93 -2.28
C VAL A 126 3.33 30.46 -3.40
N SER A 127 3.95 29.56 -4.16
CA SER A 127 4.81 29.95 -5.29
C SER A 127 4.03 30.67 -6.40
N GLY A 128 2.81 30.21 -6.70
CA GLY A 128 1.89 30.88 -7.63
C GLY A 128 1.51 32.28 -7.16
N MET A 129 1.15 32.41 -5.87
CA MET A 129 0.81 33.69 -5.26
C MET A 129 1.99 34.69 -5.30
N ILE A 130 3.22 34.25 -5.06
CA ILE A 130 4.42 35.10 -5.16
C ILE A 130 4.58 35.65 -6.58
N LYS A 131 4.41 34.82 -7.61
CA LYS A 131 4.48 35.28 -9.01
C LYS A 131 3.41 36.32 -9.32
N THR A 132 2.19 36.12 -8.85
CA THR A 132 1.08 37.08 -9.02
C THR A 132 1.41 38.44 -8.38
N PHE A 133 1.98 38.46 -7.18
CA PHE A 133 2.41 39.71 -6.52
C PHE A 133 3.58 40.40 -7.21
N GLN A 134 4.51 39.65 -7.81
CA GLN A 134 5.59 40.23 -8.60
C GLN A 134 5.07 40.96 -9.85
N VAL A 135 4.07 40.38 -10.53
CA VAL A 135 3.39 41.02 -11.68
C VAL A 135 2.66 42.30 -11.24
N LEU A 136 2.06 42.31 -10.05
CA LEU A 136 1.43 43.50 -9.47
C LEU A 136 2.43 44.63 -9.20
N GLY A 137 3.60 44.32 -8.64
CA GLY A 137 4.65 45.31 -8.35
C GLY A 137 5.24 45.99 -9.59
N LEU A 138 5.06 45.39 -10.78
CA LEU A 138 5.53 45.90 -12.07
C LEU A 138 4.44 46.60 -12.90
N GLY A 139 3.23 46.80 -12.34
CA GLY A 139 2.12 47.47 -13.02
C GLY A 139 1.22 46.55 -13.87
N GLY A 140 1.12 45.26 -13.52
CA GLY A 140 0.33 44.26 -14.26
C GLY A 140 -1.19 44.42 -14.20
N ASN A 141 -1.87 43.93 -15.24
CA ASN A 141 -3.32 44.03 -15.44
C ASN A 141 -4.11 43.00 -14.59
N PRO A 142 -5.30 43.30 -14.03
CA PRO A 142 -6.04 42.40 -13.14
C PRO A 142 -6.40 41.03 -13.74
N GLU A 143 -6.59 40.94 -15.05
CA GLU A 143 -6.83 39.68 -15.78
C GLU A 143 -5.65 38.70 -15.69
N GLN A 144 -4.42 39.19 -15.68
CA GLN A 144 -3.23 38.34 -15.52
C GLN A 144 -3.10 37.81 -14.10
N MET A 145 -3.78 38.42 -13.13
CA MET A 145 -3.77 37.99 -11.74
C MET A 145 -4.71 36.81 -11.50
N ALA A 146 -5.88 36.79 -12.15
CA ALA A 146 -6.87 35.73 -11.99
C ALA A 146 -6.32 34.33 -12.36
N LEU A 147 -5.36 34.27 -13.28
CA LEU A 147 -4.70 33.04 -13.70
C LEU A 147 -3.74 32.45 -12.66
N GLY A 148 -3.18 33.27 -11.75
CA GLY A 148 -2.19 32.82 -10.77
C GLY A 148 -2.75 32.41 -9.40
N ILE A 149 -4.06 32.58 -9.20
CA ILE A 149 -4.80 32.21 -7.98
C ILE A 149 -5.88 31.14 -8.21
N SER A 150 -6.13 30.76 -9.48
CA SER A 150 -7.07 29.70 -9.86
C SER A 150 -6.41 28.33 -10.01
#